data_AF-W1YHB0-F1
#
_entry.id   AF-W1YHB0-F1
#
_cell.length_a   1.000
_cell.length_b   1.000
_cell.length_c   1.000
_cell.angle_alpha   90.00
_cell.angle_beta   90.00
_cell.angle_gamma   90.00
#
_symmetry.space_group_name_H-M   'P 1'
#
loop_
_entity.id
_entity.type
_entity.pdbx_description
1 polymer ?
#
loop_
_entity_poly.entity_id
_entity_poly.type
_entity_poly.pdbx_seq_one_letter_code
_entity_poly.pdbx_strand_id
1 'polypeptide(L)' 'MRLRRVNPSQIVMPLIKANKAGLDVNVNQLEAHYLAGGDVDRVVDALIAAERASIPLTFERSAAIDL' A
#
# COMPACT_ATOMS: atom_id res chain seq x y z
N MET A 1 -1.65 13.88 12.76
CA MET A 1 -0.47 13.44 11.97
C MET A 1 -0.23 14.42 10.83
N ARG A 2 1.03 14.64 10.42
CA ARG A 2 1.41 15.45 9.23
C ARG A 2 2.22 14.54 8.31
N LEU A 3 1.77 14.36 7.08
CA LEU A 3 2.51 13.64 6.03
C LEU A 3 3.86 14.34 5.79
N ARG A 4 4.98 13.65 6.03
CA ARG A 4 6.33 14.23 5.87
C ARG A 4 6.75 14.22 4.41
N ARG A 5 6.60 15.36 3.70
CA ARG A 5 7.11 15.56 2.32
C ARG A 5 6.57 14.53 1.29
N VAL A 6 5.44 13.90 1.59
CA VAL A 6 4.75 12.93 0.74
C VAL A 6 3.57 13.63 0.08
N ASN A 7 3.26 13.29 -1.17
CA ASN A 7 2.04 13.80 -1.81
C ASN A 7 0.82 13.09 -1.18
N PRO A 8 -0.08 13.79 -0.47
CA PRO A 8 -1.18 13.15 0.26
C PRO A 8 -2.08 12.28 -0.63
N SER A 9 -2.31 12.69 -1.88
CA SER A 9 -3.17 11.97 -2.82
C SER A 9 -2.63 10.57 -3.13
N GLN A 10 -1.30 10.40 -3.14
CA GLN A 10 -0.61 9.13 -3.43
C GLN A 10 -0.65 8.15 -2.25
N ILE A 11 -1.06 8.60 -1.06
CA ILE A 11 -1.16 7.74 0.14
C ILE A 11 -2.62 7.50 0.49
N VAL A 12 -3.44 8.55 0.43
CA VAL A 12 -4.87 8.48 0.81
C VAL A 12 -5.67 7.63 -0.17
N MET A 13 -5.43 7.73 -1.48
CA MET A 13 -6.18 6.94 -2.47
C MET A 13 -5.91 5.43 -2.32
N PRO A 14 -4.65 4.95 -2.26
CA PRO A 14 -4.37 3.54 -2.00
C PRO A 14 -4.88 3.09 -0.63
N LEU A 15 -4.79 3.93 0.41
CA LEU A 15 -5.33 3.60 1.73
C LEU A 15 -6.84 3.35 1.70
N ILE A 16 -7.60 4.16 0.97
CA ILE A 16 -9.05 3.96 0.80
C ILE A 16 -9.33 2.65 0.05
N LYS A 17 -8.57 2.34 -1.01
CA LYS A 17 -8.71 1.07 -1.76
C LYS A 17 -8.45 -0.12 -0.84
N ALA A 18 -7.35 -0.09 -0.10
CA ALA A 18 -6.94 -1.14 0.82
C ALA A 18 -8.00 -1.39 1.90
N ASN A 19 -8.49 -0.32 2.54
CA ASN A 19 -9.51 -0.41 3.59
C ASN A 19 -10.84 -0.98 3.04
N LYS A 20 -11.24 -0.57 1.83
CA LYS A 20 -12.44 -1.13 1.17
C LYS A 20 -12.29 -2.61 0.82
N ALA A 21 -11.07 -3.08 0.56
CA ALA A 21 -10.78 -4.49 0.31
C ALA A 21 -10.65 -5.32 1.59
N GLY A 22 -10.76 -4.71 2.77
CA GLY A 22 -10.58 -5.40 4.05
C GLY A 22 -9.11 -5.65 4.42
N LEU A 23 -8.17 -5.00 3.73
CA LEU A 23 -6.75 -5.10 4.02
C LEU A 23 -6.38 -4.19 5.19
N ASP A 24 -5.65 -4.72 6.17
CA ASP A 24 -5.09 -3.93 7.28
C ASP A 24 -3.72 -3.39 6.87
N VAL A 25 -3.70 -2.15 6.38
CA VAL A 25 -2.49 -1.48 5.89
C VAL A 25 -2.34 -0.14 6.57
N ASN A 26 -1.16 0.12 7.12
CA ASN A 26 -0.92 1.32 7.90
C ASN A 26 -0.42 2.47 7.00
N VAL A 27 -0.90 3.68 7.27
CA VAL A 27 -0.41 4.91 6.62
C VAL A 27 1.11 5.03 6.72
N ASN A 28 1.72 4.69 7.86
CA ASN A 28 3.16 4.77 8.05
C ASN A 28 3.92 3.81 7.11
N GLN A 29 3.36 2.63 6.81
CA GLN A 29 3.97 1.67 5.89
C GLN A 29 3.91 2.19 4.45
N LEU A 30 2.76 2.74 4.03
CA LEU A 30 2.60 3.37 2.73
C LEU A 30 3.53 4.58 2.56
N GLU A 31 3.62 5.44 3.58
CA GLU A 31 4.55 6.57 3.60
C GLU A 31 6.01 6.10 3.49
N ALA A 32 6.39 5.06 4.23
CA ALA A 32 7.75 4.51 4.19
C ALA A 32 8.11 3.96 2.81
N HIS A 33 7.19 3.21 2.17
CA HIS A 33 7.41 2.67 0.81
C HIS A 33 7.53 3.79 -0.22
N TYR A 34 6.64 4.80 -0.15
CA TYR A 34 6.71 5.97 -1.03
C TYR A 34 8.04 6.73 -0.87
N LEU A 35 8.49 6.93 0.37
CA LEU A 35 9.75 7.62 0.65
C LEU A 35 10.97 6.80 0.22
N ALA A 36 10.86 5.47 0.17
CA ALA A 36 11.85 4.58 -0.42
C ALA A 36 11.86 4.63 -1.96
N GLY A 37 10.90 5.34 -2.58
CA GLY A 37 10.78 5.50 -4.03
C GLY A 37 9.94 4.42 -4.71
N GLY A 38 9.20 3.60 -3.96
CA GLY A 38 8.32 2.58 -4.50
C GLY A 38 6.92 3.08 -4.84
N ASP A 39 6.19 2.29 -5.62
CA ASP A 39 4.82 2.61 -6.05
C ASP A 39 3.79 2.02 -5.07
N VAL A 40 3.18 2.91 -4.29
CA VAL A 40 2.20 2.53 -3.27
C VAL A 40 0.88 2.05 -3.88
N ASP A 41 0.45 2.63 -5.00
CA ASP A 41 -0.84 2.27 -5.61
C ASP A 41 -0.75 0.86 -6.19
N ARG A 42 0.38 0.55 -6.82
CA ARG A 42 0.68 -0.76 -7.40
C ARG A 42 0.72 -1.87 -6.35
N VAL A 43 1.43 -1.63 -5.25
CA VAL A 43 1.51 -2.58 -4.11
C VAL A 43 0.12 -2.86 -3.53
N VAL A 44 -0.72 -1.83 -3.37
CA VAL A 44 -2.07 -2.00 -2.86
C VAL A 44 -2.94 -2.79 -3.85
N ASP A 45 -2.89 -2.47 -5.14
CA ASP A 45 -3.65 -3.20 -6.15
C ASP A 45 -3.24 -4.68 -6.21
N ALA A 46 -1.95 -4.99 -6.06
CA ALA A 46 -1.43 -6.36 -5.97
C ALA A 46 -1.94 -7.09 -4.72
N LEU A 47 -1.98 -6.43 -3.56
CA LEU A 47 -2.53 -6.99 -2.33
C LEU A 47 -4.03 -7.28 -2.46
N ILE A 48 -4.78 -6.39 -3.10
CA ILE A 48 -6.22 -6.59 -3.36
C ILE A 48 -6.43 -7.78 -4.29
N ALA A 49 -5.59 -7.94 -5.31
CA ALA A 49 -5.64 -9.08 -6.22
C ALA A 49 -5.29 -10.39 -5.50
N ALA A 50 -4.29 -10.39 -4.63
CA ALA A 50 -3.88 -11.55 -3.84
C ALA A 50 -5.00 -11.99 -2.88
N GLU A 51 -5.64 -11.05 -2.18
CA GLU A 51 -6.78 -11.32 -1.31
C GLU A 51 -7.94 -11.96 -2.09
N ARG A 52 -8.27 -11.41 -3.27
CA ARG A 52 -9.29 -11.98 -4.17
C ARG A 52 -8.95 -13.38 -4.68
N ALA A 53 -7.66 -13.68 -4.84
CA ALA A 53 -7.17 -14.99 -5.26
C ALA A 53 -6.92 -15.95 -4.09
N SER A 54 -7.19 -15.52 -2.84
CA SER A 54 -6.86 -16.27 -1.61
C SER A 54 -5.38 -16.66 -1.52
N ILE A 55 -4.50 -15.82 -2.05
CA ILE A 55 -3.04 -15.99 -1.98
C ILE A 55 -2.55 -15.23 -0.75
N PRO A 56 -1.86 -15.88 0.19
CA PRO A 56 -1.29 -15.21 1.35
C PRO A 56 -0.11 -14.33 0.93
N LEU A 57 -0.37 -13.05 0.69
CA LEU A 57 0.62 -12.04 0.33
C LEU A 57 0.66 -10.95 1.41
N THR A 58 1.84 -10.67 1.96
CA THR A 58 2.01 -9.63 2.98
C THR A 58 2.44 -8.31 2.35
N PHE A 59 2.17 -7.20 3.03
CA PHE A 59 2.60 -5.88 2.59
C PHE A 59 4.12 -5.80 2.42
N GLU A 60 4.92 -6.33 3.37
CA GLU A 60 6.38 -6.26 3.30
C GLU A 60 6.93 -7.02 2.09
N ARG A 61 6.33 -8.17 1.75
CA ARG A 61 6.72 -8.95 0.57
C ARG A 61 6.40 -8.20 -0.71
N SER A 62 5.23 -7.58 -0.76
CA SER A 62 4.76 -6.80 -1.93
C SER A 62 5.61 -5.56 -2.15
N ALA A 63 5.93 -4.84 -1.06
CA ALA A 63 6.80 -3.69 -1.06
C ALA A 63 8.24 -4.03 -1.46
N ALA A 64 8.76 -5.19 -1.04
CA ALA A 64 10.12 -5.62 -1.38
C ALA A 64 10.32 -5.92 -2.88
N ILE A 65 9.26 -6.26 -3.61
CA ILE A 65 9.30 -6.60 -5.04
C ILE A 65 8.64 -5.54 -5.92
N ASP A 66 8.19 -4.43 -5.33
CA ASP A 66 7.52 -3.29 -5.99
C ASP A 66 6.47 -3.74 -7.03
N LEU A 67 5.62 -4.65 -6.57
CA LEU A 67 4.65 -5.38 -7.39
C LEU A 67 3.52 -4.51 -7.90
#